data_AF-A0AAV9TSU4-F1
#
_entry.id   AF-A0AAV9TSU4-F1
#
_cell.length_a   1.000
_cell.length_b   1.000
_cell.length_c   1.000
_cell.angle_alpha   90.00
_cell.angle_beta   90.00
_cell.angle_gamma   90.00
#
_symmetry.space_group_name_H-M   'P 1'
#
loop_
_entity.id
_entity.type
_entity.pdbx_description
1 polymer ?
#
loop_
_entity_poly.entity_id
_entity_poly.type
_entity_poly.pdbx_seq_one_letter_code
_entity_poly.pdbx_strand_id
1 'polypeptide(L)' 'MPADDRSGKQAAAQQAVDILHEISTILNCHLDRRTLSICISMIENGVNPEALATVVKELRKESQEVDAQIASR' A
#
# COMPACT_ATOMS: atom_id res chain seq x y z
N MET A 1 6.31 -25.66 -17.11
CA MET A 1 6.48 -24.18 -16.99
C MET A 1 7.96 -23.92 -16.70
N PRO A 2 8.73 -23.32 -17.62
CA PRO A 2 10.16 -23.10 -17.44
C PRO A 2 10.42 -22.13 -16.27
N ALA A 3 11.56 -22.27 -15.60
CA ALA A 3 11.91 -21.48 -14.41
C ALA A 3 12.31 -20.02 -14.74
N ASP A 4 12.75 -19.75 -15.97
CA ASP A 4 13.23 -18.43 -16.41
C ASP A 4 12.16 -17.33 -16.38
N ASP A 5 10.91 -17.63 -16.76
CA ASP A 5 9.81 -16.66 -16.77
C ASP A 5 9.45 -16.14 -15.36
N ARG A 6 9.67 -16.95 -14.32
CA ARG A 6 9.31 -16.57 -12.95
C ARG A 6 10.22 -15.48 -12.40
N SER A 7 11.51 -15.55 -12.72
CA SER A 7 12.49 -14.53 -12.32
C SER A 7 12.19 -13.19 -12.98
N GLY A 8 11.88 -13.19 -14.29
CA GLY A 8 11.49 -11.98 -15.02
C GLY A 8 10.22 -11.32 -14.48
N LYS A 9 9.19 -12.12 -14.15
CA LYS A 9 7.95 -11.61 -13.55
C LYS A 9 8.17 -11.01 -12.16
N GLN A 10 9.03 -11.61 -11.34
CA GLN A 10 9.38 -11.08 -10.03
C GLN A 10 10.11 -9.74 -10.14
N ALA A 11 11.07 -9.62 -11.08
CA ALA A 11 11.77 -8.36 -11.32
C ALA A 11 10.81 -7.25 -11.78
N ALA A 12 9.89 -7.56 -12.70
CA ALA A 12 8.89 -6.61 -13.16
C ALA A 12 7.94 -6.14 -12.04
N ALA A 13 7.49 -7.06 -11.17
CA ALA A 13 6.66 -6.72 -10.02
C ALA A 13 7.37 -5.80 -9.04
N GLN A 14 8.66 -6.06 -8.77
CA GLN A 14 9.47 -5.21 -7.91
C GLN A 14 9.60 -3.79 -8.48
N GLN A 15 9.85 -3.68 -9.78
CA GLN A 15 9.95 -2.40 -10.48
C GLN A 15 8.62 -1.63 -10.47
N ALA A 16 7.50 -2.33 -10.65
CA ALA A 16 6.18 -1.72 -10.57
C ALA A 16 5.91 -1.12 -9.18
N VAL A 17 6.26 -1.84 -8.11
CA VAL A 17 6.12 -1.33 -6.73
C VAL A 17 6.98 -0.08 -6.51
N ASP A 18 8.20 -0.04 -7.08
CA ASP A 18 9.10 1.11 -6.94
C ASP A 18 8.56 2.35 -7.63
N ILE A 19 8.09 2.20 -8.87
CA ILE A 19 7.44 3.29 -9.62
C ILE A 19 6.21 3.79 -8.86
N LEU A 20 5.36 2.89 -8.37
CA LEU A 20 4.15 3.27 -7.62
C LEU A 20 4.48 3.96 -6.29
N HIS A 21 5.58 3.57 -5.63
CA HIS A 21 6.04 4.22 -4.40
C HIS A 21 6.56 5.64 -4.65
N GLU A 22 7.28 5.86 -5.75
CA GLU A 22 7.68 7.20 -6.18
C GLU A 22 6.45 8.08 -6.47
N ILE A 23 5.46 7.56 -7.20
CA ILE A 23 4.19 8.27 -7.46
C ILE A 23 3.48 8.62 -6.14
N SER A 24 3.38 7.67 -5.21
CA SER A 24 2.80 7.86 -3.87
C SER A 24 3.52 8.97 -3.10
N THR A 25 4.85 9.03 -3.22
CA THR A 25 5.68 10.05 -2.57
C THR A 25 5.43 11.43 -3.17
N ILE A 26 5.41 11.55 -4.50
CA ILE A 26 5.13 12.80 -5.21
C ILE A 26 3.74 13.36 -4.84
N LEU A 27 2.75 12.47 -4.72
CA LEU A 27 1.38 12.83 -4.37
C LEU A 27 1.15 13.01 -2.86
N ASN A 28 2.17 12.84 -2.03
CA ASN A 28 2.06 12.89 -0.57
C ASN A 28 0.97 11.98 -0.01
N CYS A 29 0.83 10.76 -0.55
CA CYS A 29 -0.13 9.78 -0.03
C CYS A 29 0.27 9.22 1.35
N HIS A 30 1.53 9.44 1.75
CA HIS A 30 2.12 8.95 2.99
C HIS A 30 1.99 7.41 3.15
N LEU A 31 2.12 6.66 2.05
CA LEU A 31 2.12 5.20 2.09
C LEU A 31 3.56 4.70 2.03
N ASP A 32 3.97 3.91 3.02
CA ASP A 32 5.24 3.19 2.99
C ASP A 32 5.16 1.99 2.01
N ARG A 33 6.32 1.50 1.58
CA ARG A 33 6.44 0.44 0.57
C ARG A 33 5.71 -0.85 0.97
N ARG A 34 5.62 -1.17 2.26
CA ARG A 34 4.90 -2.36 2.75
C ARG A 34 3.40 -2.16 2.62
N THR A 35 2.87 -1.04 3.10
CA THR A 35 1.43 -0.73 2.98
C THR A 35 1.00 -0.65 1.52
N LEU A 36 1.81 -0.03 0.66
CA LEU A 36 1.54 0.03 -0.78
C LEU A 36 1.45 -1.36 -1.41
N SER A 37 2.38 -2.26 -1.07
CA SER A 37 2.39 -3.64 -1.56
C SER A 37 1.13 -4.41 -1.14
N ILE A 38 0.65 -4.18 0.09
CA ILE A 38 -0.60 -4.77 0.58
C ILE A 38 -1.79 -4.23 -0.22
N CYS A 39 -1.86 -2.92 -0.43
CA CYS A 39 -2.93 -2.30 -1.22
C CYS A 39 -2.97 -2.84 -2.66
N ILE A 40 -1.80 -2.99 -3.31
CA ILE A 40 -1.69 -3.59 -4.65
C ILE A 40 -2.25 -5.00 -4.63
N SER A 41 -1.84 -5.85 -3.69
CA SER A 41 -2.35 -7.23 -3.59
C SER A 41 -3.86 -7.28 -3.37
N MET A 42 -4.42 -6.40 -2.55
CA MET A 42 -5.87 -6.33 -2.35
C MET A 42 -6.60 -5.95 -3.64
N ILE A 43 -6.09 -4.96 -4.38
CA ILE A 43 -6.66 -4.52 -5.66
C ILE A 43 -6.55 -5.64 -6.71
N GLU A 44 -5.43 -6.34 -6.78
CA GLU A 44 -5.24 -7.51 -7.66
C GLU A 44 -6.21 -8.66 -7.32
N ASN A 45 -6.64 -8.77 -6.06
CA ASN A 45 -7.68 -9.71 -5.62
C ASN A 45 -9.12 -9.19 -5.83
N GLY A 46 -9.29 -8.05 -6.51
CA GLY A 46 -10.60 -7.51 -6.88
C GLY A 46 -11.22 -6.54 -5.88
N VAL A 47 -10.47 -6.08 -4.87
CA VAL A 47 -10.95 -5.03 -3.96
C VAL A 47 -11.06 -3.70 -4.69
N ASN A 48 -12.17 -2.98 -4.49
CA ASN A 48 -12.38 -1.66 -5.06
C ASN A 48 -11.37 -0.64 -4.44
N PRO A 49 -10.60 0.11 -5.27
CA PRO A 49 -9.56 1.01 -4.78
C PRO A 49 -10.10 2.23 -4.01
N GLU A 50 -11.28 2.75 -4.36
CA GLU A 50 -11.92 3.88 -3.66
C GLU A 50 -12.40 3.46 -2.27
N ALA A 51 -13.01 2.27 -2.16
CA ALA A 51 -13.40 1.69 -0.88
C ALA A 51 -12.16 1.43 0.00
N LEU A 52 -11.09 0.87 -0.58
CA LEU A 52 -9.84 0.65 0.14
C LEU A 52 -9.22 1.97 0.65
N ALA A 53 -9.23 3.02 -0.18
CA ALA A 53 -8.74 4.33 0.23
C ALA A 53 -9.54 4.91 1.40
N THR A 54 -10.86 4.69 1.43
CA THR A 54 -11.72 5.08 2.55
C THR A 54 -11.31 4.35 3.82
N VAL A 55 -11.15 3.02 3.76
CA VAL A 55 -10.72 2.20 4.90
C VAL A 55 -9.36 2.65 5.45
N VAL A 56 -8.38 2.90 4.57
CA VAL A 56 -7.04 3.37 4.99
C VAL A 56 -7.12 4.72 5.71
N LYS A 57 -7.98 5.65 5.24
CA LYS A 57 -8.18 6.96 5.89
C LYS A 57 -8.79 6.82 7.28
N GLU A 58 -9.84 6.00 7.42
CA GLU A 58 -10.50 5.79 8.71
C GLU A 58 -9.56 5.13 9.72
N LEU A 59 -8.82 4.08 9.32
CA LEU A 59 -7.85 3.41 10.21
C LEU A 59 -6.74 4.36 10.69
N ARG A 60 -6.27 5.26 9.82
CA ARG A 60 -5.28 6.28 10.21
C ARG A 60 -5.85 7.28 11.22
N LYS A 61 -7.09 7.71 11.01
CA LYS A 61 -7.78 8.62 11.91
C LYS A 61 -8.00 7.99 13.29
N GLU A 62 -8.51 6.76 13.34
CA GLU A 62 -8.70 6.01 14.58
C GLU A 62 -7.36 5.81 15.33
N SER A 63 -6.29 5.47 14.61
CA SER A 63 -4.95 5.35 15.20
C SER A 63 -4.50 6.65 15.86
N GLN A 64 -4.68 7.80 15.19
CA GLN A 64 -4.33 9.10 15.74
C GLN A 64 -5.15 9.45 16.99
N GLU A 65 -6.45 9.12 16.99
CA GLU A 65 -7.31 9.32 18.15
C GLU A 65 -6.89 8.46 19.33
N VAL A 66 -6.50 7.20 19.09
CA VAL A 66 -5.98 6.29 20.11
C VAL A 66 -4.65 6.80 20.68
N ASP A 67 -3.72 7.22 19.82
CA ASP A 67 -2.43 7.77 20.24
C ASP A 67 -2.60 9.04 21.09
N ALA A 68 -3.51 9.93 20.70
CA ALA A 68 -3.84 11.13 21.47
C ALA A 68 -4.44 10.80 22.85
N GLN A 69 -5.31 9.79 22.93
CA GLN A 69 -5.87 9.33 24.20
C GLN A 69 -4.79 8.75 25.11
N ILE A 70 -3.85 7.97 24.58
CA ILE A 70 -2.73 7.41 25.35
C ILE A 70 -1.84 8.54 25.88
N ALA A 71 -1.53 9.54 25.06
CA ALA A 71 -0.71 10.68 25.48
C ALA A 71 -1.37 11.57 26.55
N SER A 72 -2.70 11.53 26.66
CA SER A 72 -3.47 12.27 27.67
C SER A 72 -3.63 11.55 29.01
N ARG A 73 -3.16 10.31 29.12
CA ARG A 73 -3.15 9.51 30.35
C ARG A 73 -1.82 9.65 31.09
#